data_AF-A0A662GWH7-F1
#
_entry.id   AF-A0A662GWH7-F1
#
_cell.length_a   1.000
_cell.length_b   1.000
_cell.length_c   1.000
_cell.angle_alpha   90.00
_cell.angle_beta   90.00
_cell.angle_gamma   90.00
#
_symmetry.space_group_name_H-M   'P 1'
#
loop_
_entity.id
_entity.type
_entity.pdbx_description
1 polymer ?
#
loop_
_entity_poly.entity_id
_entity_poly.type
_entity_poly.pdbx_seq_one_letter_code
_entity_poly.pdbx_strand_id
1 'polypeptide(L)'
;KEAARLISVITCENLRKALKDECFQLVALMKECSWKLYNAVLTMMNDFDKSLELVHEVEVIEEKGDDFYIKCLSKMEKNEEGCIGVSGMLIEKLMETFENTLDACEEVGDIVKIIIVRALR
;
A
#
# COMPACT_ATOMS: atom_id res chain seq x y z
N LYS A 1 3.81 11.28 2.53
CA LYS A 1 4.79 12.31 3.00
C LYS A 1 5.97 11.69 3.74
N GLU A 2 5.75 10.69 4.60
CA GLU A 2 6.80 10.00 5.35
C GLU A 2 7.75 9.19 4.47
N ALA A 3 7.22 8.37 3.54
CA ALA A 3 8.02 7.63 2.56
C ALA A 3 9.07 8.49 1.83
N ALA A 4 8.67 9.69 1.36
CA ALA A 4 9.57 10.62 0.68
C ALA A 4 10.72 11.11 1.60
N ARG A 5 10.46 11.29 2.90
CA ARG A 5 11.48 11.66 3.88
C ARG A 5 12.43 10.48 4.14
N LEU A 6 11.93 9.26 4.25
CA LEU A 6 12.75 8.07 4.43
C LEU A 6 13.67 7.83 3.23
N ILE A 7 13.15 7.94 2.00
CA ILE A 7 13.94 7.83 0.77
C ILE A 7 15.08 8.85 0.73
N SER A 8 14.90 10.06 1.28
CA SER A 8 15.96 11.08 1.31
C SER A 8 17.15 10.71 2.22
N VAL A 9 16.96 9.76 3.14
CA VAL A 9 18.00 9.30 4.09
C VAL A 9 18.56 7.93 3.70
N ILE A 10 17.78 7.09 3.01
CA ILE A 10 18.22 5.77 2.54
C ILE A 10 19.12 5.93 1.30
N THR A 11 20.32 5.36 1.33
CA THR A 11 21.20 5.38 0.15
C THR A 11 20.67 4.46 -0.94
N CYS A 12 20.72 4.91 -2.20
CA CYS A 12 20.28 4.14 -3.37
C CYS A 12 21.02 2.79 -3.53
N GLU A 13 22.24 2.68 -3.02
CA GLU A 13 22.99 1.42 -3.07
C GLU A 13 22.37 0.36 -2.15
N ASN A 14 21.98 0.75 -0.93
CA ASN A 14 21.37 -0.14 0.05
C ASN A 14 19.97 -0.58 -0.41
N LEU A 15 19.20 0.34 -0.99
CA LEU A 15 17.89 0.02 -1.58
C LEU A 15 18.01 -0.95 -2.76
N ARG A 16 19.02 -0.76 -3.63
CA ARG A 16 19.23 -1.61 -4.82
C ARG A 16 19.67 -3.03 -4.49
N LYS A 17 20.51 -3.21 -3.47
CA LYS A 17 21.01 -4.54 -3.08
C LYS A 17 19.94 -5.38 -2.39
N ALA A 18 19.00 -4.76 -1.69
CA ALA A 18 18.05 -5.47 -0.85
C ALA A 18 16.72 -5.79 -1.56
N LEU A 19 16.01 -4.78 -2.07
CA LEU A 19 14.56 -4.89 -2.35
C LEU A 19 14.06 -3.92 -3.43
N LYS A 20 14.88 -3.66 -4.47
CA LYS A 20 14.54 -2.67 -5.49
C LYS A 20 13.19 -2.96 -6.15
N ASP A 21 13.04 -4.16 -6.70
CA ASP A 21 11.88 -4.52 -7.50
C ASP A 21 10.63 -4.60 -6.62
N GLU A 22 10.82 -5.02 -5.38
CA GLU A 22 9.78 -5.07 -4.37
C GLU A 22 9.24 -3.69 -4.01
N CYS A 23 10.12 -2.73 -3.74
CA CYS A 23 9.71 -1.36 -3.45
C CYS A 23 8.95 -0.74 -4.63
N PHE A 24 9.39 -1.00 -5.87
CA PHE A 24 8.66 -0.54 -7.05
C PHE A 24 7.28 -1.18 -7.17
N GLN A 25 7.15 -2.45 -6.82
CA GLN A 25 5.87 -3.15 -6.88
C GLN A 25 4.89 -2.63 -5.81
N LEU A 26 5.33 -2.43 -4.56
CA LEU A 26 4.49 -1.81 -3.53
C LEU A 26 4.06 -0.39 -3.92
N VAL A 27 4.96 0.42 -4.48
CA VAL A 27 4.61 1.78 -4.94
C VAL A 27 3.62 1.74 -6.10
N ALA A 28 3.73 0.76 -7.00
CA ALA A 28 2.78 0.59 -8.10
C ALA A 28 1.38 0.21 -7.59
N LEU A 29 1.30 -0.75 -6.66
CA LEU A 29 0.04 -1.13 -5.99
C LEU A 29 -0.55 0.06 -5.24
N MET A 30 0.25 0.80 -4.46
CA MET A 30 -0.18 2.00 -3.74
C MET A 30 -0.79 3.04 -4.68
N LYS A 31 -0.13 3.33 -5.80
CA LYS A 31 -0.64 4.27 -6.81
C LYS A 31 -1.96 3.79 -7.41
N GLU A 32 -2.05 2.52 -7.76
CA GLU A 32 -3.26 1.93 -8.33
C GLU A 32 -4.43 1.98 -7.34
N CYS A 33 -4.19 1.54 -6.11
CA CYS A 33 -5.17 1.55 -5.01
C CYS A 33 -5.73 2.95 -4.77
N SER A 34 -4.85 3.95 -4.59
CA SER A 34 -5.26 5.35 -4.42
C SER A 34 -6.07 5.88 -5.60
N TRP A 35 -5.74 5.47 -6.82
CA TRP A 35 -6.49 5.88 -8.01
C TRP A 35 -7.87 5.22 -8.08
N LYS A 36 -7.97 3.93 -7.73
CA LYS A 36 -9.26 3.22 -7.67
C LYS A 36 -10.17 3.83 -6.61
N LEU A 37 -9.65 4.10 -5.41
CA LEU A 37 -10.38 4.76 -4.35
C LEU A 37 -10.86 6.16 -4.78
N TYR A 38 -10.00 6.95 -5.42
CA TYR A 38 -10.39 8.26 -5.96
C TYR A 38 -11.59 8.16 -6.91
N ASN A 39 -11.57 7.18 -7.82
CA ASN A 39 -12.68 6.96 -8.74
C ASN A 39 -13.94 6.47 -8.01
N ALA A 40 -13.80 5.59 -7.01
CA ALA A 40 -14.92 5.14 -6.19
C ALA A 40 -15.64 6.33 -5.55
N VAL A 41 -14.88 7.20 -4.88
CA VAL A 41 -15.40 8.43 -4.24
C VAL A 41 -16.05 9.38 -5.26
N LEU A 42 -15.52 9.51 -6.47
CA LEU A 42 -16.17 10.32 -7.52
C LEU A 42 -17.50 9.73 -7.99
N THR A 43 -17.58 8.40 -8.11
CA THR A 43 -18.77 7.71 -8.61
C THR A 43 -19.86 7.55 -7.54
N MET A 44 -19.50 7.58 -6.25
CA MET A 44 -20.39 7.21 -5.15
C MET A 44 -21.68 8.04 -5.03
N MET A 45 -21.80 9.20 -5.70
CA MET A 45 -23.02 10.02 -5.68
C MET A 45 -23.94 9.78 -6.89
N ASN A 46 -23.44 9.17 -7.95
CA ASN A 46 -24.14 9.03 -9.23
C ASN A 46 -24.35 7.58 -9.65
N ASP A 47 -23.48 6.67 -9.21
CA ASP A 47 -23.51 5.25 -9.56
C ASP A 47 -22.97 4.43 -8.39
N PHE A 48 -23.90 3.93 -7.55
CA PHE A 48 -23.56 3.15 -6.37
C PHE A 48 -22.96 1.79 -6.73
N ASP A 49 -23.48 1.10 -7.75
CA ASP A 49 -22.98 -0.22 -8.15
C ASP A 49 -21.53 -0.11 -8.63
N LYS A 50 -21.23 0.90 -9.47
CA LYS A 50 -19.87 1.13 -9.92
C LYS A 50 -18.94 1.53 -8.79
N SER A 51 -19.41 2.36 -7.85
CA SER A 51 -18.62 2.73 -6.69
C SER A 51 -18.29 1.52 -5.81
N LEU A 52 -19.23 0.60 -5.61
CA LEU A 52 -19.01 -0.62 -4.83
C LEU A 52 -18.04 -1.58 -5.54
N GLU A 53 -18.13 -1.71 -6.86
CA GLU A 53 -17.17 -2.48 -7.67
C GLU A 53 -15.75 -1.93 -7.50
N LEU A 54 -15.59 -0.60 -7.57
CA LEU A 54 -14.29 0.05 -7.39
C LEU A 54 -13.74 -0.10 -5.97
N VAL A 55 -14.59 -0.08 -4.94
CA VAL A 55 -14.16 -0.37 -3.55
C VAL A 55 -13.71 -1.83 -3.42
N HIS A 56 -14.41 -2.78 -4.04
CA HIS A 56 -13.96 -4.16 -4.03
C HIS A 56 -12.59 -4.33 -4.72
N GLU A 57 -12.34 -3.61 -5.80
CA GLU A 57 -11.00 -3.59 -6.42
C GLU A 57 -9.92 -2.98 -5.50
N VAL A 58 -10.28 -2.01 -4.65
CA VAL A 58 -9.38 -1.45 -3.62
C VAL A 58 -8.99 -2.54 -2.61
N GLU A 59 -9.95 -3.29 -2.07
CA GLU A 59 -9.71 -4.44 -1.17
C GLU A 59 -8.76 -5.45 -1.83
N VAL A 60 -9.03 -5.85 -3.08
CA VAL A 60 -8.19 -6.82 -3.80
C VAL A 60 -6.76 -6.31 -4.05
N ILE A 61 -6.54 -5.00 -4.14
CA ILE A 61 -5.19 -4.42 -4.29
C ILE A 61 -4.47 -4.36 -2.94
N GLU A 62 -5.20 -4.03 -1.88
CA GLU A 62 -4.67 -4.00 -0.50
C GLU A 62 -4.25 -5.41 -0.05
N GLU A 63 -5.06 -6.45 -0.24
CA GLU A 63 -4.70 -7.84 0.08
C GLU A 63 -3.41 -8.29 -0.65
N LYS A 64 -3.24 -7.86 -1.90
CA LYS A 64 -1.99 -8.10 -2.67
C LYS A 64 -0.81 -7.32 -2.10
N GLY A 65 -1.06 -6.12 -1.58
CA GLY A 65 -0.10 -5.29 -0.88
C GLY A 65 0.46 -5.98 0.35
N ASP A 66 -0.42 -6.52 1.18
CA ASP A 66 -0.11 -7.27 2.40
C ASP A 66 0.75 -8.50 2.12
N ASP A 67 0.29 -9.35 1.19
CA ASP A 67 1.04 -10.52 0.72
C ASP A 67 2.46 -10.13 0.27
N PHE A 68 2.55 -8.99 -0.40
CA PHE A 68 3.80 -8.50 -0.93
C PHE A 68 4.71 -7.92 0.16
N TYR A 69 4.15 -7.21 1.13
CA TYR A 69 4.88 -6.71 2.30
C TYR A 69 5.48 -7.87 3.11
N ILE A 70 4.71 -8.92 3.38
CA ILE A 70 5.20 -10.13 4.08
C ILE A 70 6.30 -10.82 3.27
N LYS A 71 6.17 -10.86 1.94
CA LYS A 71 7.22 -11.39 1.05
C LYS A 71 8.50 -10.57 1.13
N CYS A 72 8.41 -9.25 1.26
CA CYS A 72 9.58 -8.39 1.46
C CYS A 72 10.27 -8.68 2.79
N LEU A 73 9.52 -8.74 3.88
CA LEU A 73 10.06 -9.07 5.21
C LEU A 73 10.76 -10.44 5.19
N SER A 74 10.14 -11.43 4.54
CA SER A 74 10.73 -12.77 4.36
C SER A 74 12.04 -12.75 3.57
N LYS A 75 12.20 -11.82 2.61
CA LYS A 75 13.46 -11.66 1.88
C LYS A 75 14.52 -10.96 2.71
N MET A 76 14.15 -9.97 3.52
CA MET A 76 15.07 -9.28 4.42
C MET A 76 15.64 -10.25 5.46
N GLU A 77 14.78 -11.07 6.06
CA GLU A 77 15.19 -12.08 7.04
C GLU A 77 16.20 -13.07 6.45
N LYS A 78 15.97 -13.57 5.23
CA LYS A 78 16.89 -14.52 4.56
C LYS A 78 18.22 -13.93 4.14
N ASN A 79 18.29 -12.62 3.90
CA ASN A 79 19.48 -11.95 3.39
C ASN A 79 20.41 -11.43 4.50
N GLU A 80 20.00 -11.50 5.76
CA GLU A 80 20.77 -11.02 6.90
C GLU A 80 21.43 -12.20 7.64
N GLU A 81 22.77 -12.22 7.70
CA GLU A 81 23.53 -13.14 8.55
C GLU A 81 23.62 -12.56 9.97
N GLY A 82 22.49 -12.54 10.70
CA GLY A 82 22.42 -12.08 12.09
C GLY A 82 21.36 -11.00 12.33
N CYS A 83 21.74 -9.90 12.98
CA CYS A 83 20.80 -8.82 13.30
C CYS A 83 20.68 -7.83 12.13
N ILE A 84 19.44 -7.40 11.85
CA ILE A 84 19.16 -6.37 10.86
C ILE A 84 19.94 -5.07 11.15
N GLY A 85 20.72 -4.62 10.19
CA GLY A 85 21.44 -3.35 10.30
C GLY A 85 20.49 -2.14 10.23
N VAL A 86 20.98 -0.95 10.60
CA VAL A 86 20.21 0.32 10.53
C VAL A 86 19.60 0.55 9.14
N SER A 87 20.32 0.17 8.07
CA SER A 87 19.82 0.30 6.70
C SER A 87 18.63 -0.61 6.43
N GLY A 88 18.65 -1.84 6.95
CA GLY A 88 17.51 -2.75 6.86
C GLY A 88 16.30 -2.18 7.61
N MET A 89 16.47 -1.69 8.84
CA MET A 89 15.38 -1.05 9.60
C MET A 89 14.75 0.14 8.86
N LEU A 90 15.56 0.98 8.20
CA LEU A 90 15.03 2.10 7.42
C LEU A 90 14.26 1.64 6.17
N ILE A 91 14.70 0.55 5.53
CA ILE A 91 14.02 -0.03 4.38
C ILE A 91 12.71 -0.69 4.80
N GLU A 92 12.68 -1.44 5.90
CA GLU A 92 11.46 -2.02 6.46
C GLU A 92 10.44 -0.92 6.76
N LYS A 93 10.84 0.12 7.48
CA LYS A 93 9.98 1.28 7.73
C LYS A 93 9.49 1.97 6.46
N LEU A 94 10.31 2.01 5.40
CA LEU A 94 9.85 2.55 4.12
C LEU A 94 8.73 1.69 3.52
N MET A 95 8.86 0.36 3.56
CA MET A 95 7.84 -0.54 3.04
C MET A 95 6.57 -0.51 3.87
N GLU A 96 6.71 -0.48 5.19
CA GLU A 96 5.60 -0.29 6.14
C GLU A 96 4.82 0.99 5.79
N THR A 97 5.50 2.08 5.40
CA THR A 97 4.76 3.30 4.98
C THR A 97 3.98 3.15 3.67
N PHE A 98 4.35 2.21 2.80
CA PHE A 98 3.58 1.93 1.59
C PHE A 98 2.36 1.07 1.90
N GLU A 99 2.53 0.03 2.71
CA GLU A 99 1.44 -0.84 3.14
C GLU A 99 0.40 -0.07 3.98
N ASN A 100 0.82 0.77 4.93
CA ASN A 100 -0.09 1.67 5.65
C ASN A 100 -0.91 2.61 4.73
N THR A 101 -0.40 2.91 3.53
CA THR A 101 -1.15 3.71 2.56
C THR A 101 -2.21 2.88 1.83
N LEU A 102 -1.96 1.58 1.63
CA LEU A 102 -2.92 0.63 1.09
C LEU A 102 -4.04 0.36 2.08
N ASP A 103 -3.70 0.07 3.34
CA ASP A 103 -4.63 -0.10 4.46
C ASP A 103 -5.54 1.13 4.61
N ALA A 104 -4.96 2.34 4.65
CA ALA A 104 -5.74 3.57 4.67
C ALA A 104 -6.68 3.75 3.45
N CYS A 105 -6.39 3.14 2.30
CA CYS A 105 -7.32 3.15 1.17
C CYS A 105 -8.50 2.20 1.39
N GLU A 106 -8.25 1.03 1.97
CA GLU A 106 -9.27 0.04 2.34
C GLU A 106 -10.21 0.60 3.41
N GLU A 107 -9.68 1.22 4.47
CA GLU A 107 -10.48 1.87 5.52
C GLU A 107 -11.44 2.93 4.95
N VAL A 108 -10.99 3.72 3.97
CA VAL A 108 -11.85 4.72 3.32
C VAL A 108 -12.87 4.04 2.40
N GLY A 109 -12.50 2.95 1.71
CA GLY A 109 -13.42 2.11 0.95
C GLY A 109 -14.56 1.58 1.81
N ASP A 110 -14.26 1.13 3.03
CA ASP A 110 -15.21 0.73 4.05
C ASP A 110 -16.21 1.83 4.41
N ILE A 111 -15.70 3.06 4.60
CA ILE A 111 -16.56 4.22 4.85
C ILE A 111 -17.47 4.51 3.65
N VAL A 112 -16.96 4.38 2.41
CA VAL A 112 -17.77 4.54 1.18
C VAL A 112 -18.91 3.52 1.14
N LYS A 113 -18.63 2.23 1.44
CA LYS A 113 -19.68 1.20 1.55
C LYS A 113 -20.75 1.59 2.56
N ILE A 114 -20.37 2.07 3.74
CA ILE A 114 -21.30 2.51 4.78
C ILE A 114 -22.17 3.68 4.29
N ILE A 115 -21.59 4.66 3.61
CA ILE A 115 -22.32 5.82 3.06
C ILE A 115 -23.37 5.35 2.05
N ILE A 116 -22.99 4.50 1.10
CA ILE A 116 -23.90 3.97 0.06
C ILE A 116 -25.05 3.20 0.69
N VAL A 117 -24.77 2.29 1.63
CA VAL A 117 -25.80 1.53 2.34
C VAL A 117 -26.77 2.45 3.09
N ARG A 118 -26.29 3.56 3.65
CA ARG A 118 -27.14 4.56 4.31
C ARG A 118 -27.94 5.40 3.33
N ALA A 119 -27.43 5.68 2.13
CA ALA A 119 -28.14 6.44 1.11
C ALA A 119 -29.26 5.64 0.42
N LEU A 120 -29.13 4.31 0.40
CA LEU A 120 -30.14 3.38 -0.13
C LEU A 120 -31.28 3.05 0.85
N ARG A 121 -31.16 3.45 2.12
CA ARG A 121 -32.17 3.25 3.17
C ARG A 121 -32.98 4.52 3.38
#